data_AF-A0A9K3PE49-F1
#
_entry.id   AF-A0A9K3PE49-F1
#
_cell.length_a   1.000
_cell.length_b   1.000
_cell.length_c   1.000
_cell.angle_alpha   90.00
_cell.angle_beta   90.00
_cell.angle_gamma   90.00
#
_symmetry.space_group_name_H-M   'P 1'
#
loop_
_entity.id
_entity.type
_entity.pdbx_description
1 polymer ?
#
loop_
_entity_poly.entity_id
_entity_poly.type
_entity_poly.pdbx_seq_one_letter_code
_entity_poly.pdbx_strand_id
1 'polypeptide(L)'
;MFVLHPDGTTGGAGGGGPGSDSYQKVWFFGKLGLYFGLLHAVSCIEKIMTTLTEEQRERIRINRERALELQLQKKKKREENEMKKKQDSYILDVETLDKKNNEVTTTASPKKKLKMDEEINAVDKDEDSSNIETFEEGASEWVTKKEAMSMYCLPEGTLAVCEYKEQENPHHKSWAPMKLYQRKEIRRLAHARYGGLEGLVKERTARSERRFAKDFGGAKNVFKRNSQTAASLAAASIVAMATTCLSSPILPANAYVPSDYASDTVQAAVQELQTAAGNVDATFKAYENIAGIITEGKGVGGMVNYKGVSLDRGYVADEDTSIYNPGLTLLTESEKERLVEAVIDARKAGLSQNQWSENNEFAFEFLREKLDPFHLVELSGFLNIVPFYAGILYLGVLAVQQMARESFQVAYLVGVALFFLPIVALVAAGV
;
A
#
# COMPACT_ATOMS: atom_id res chain seq x y z
N MET A 1 -31.29 54.80 -69.66
CA MET A 1 -29.92 54.38 -70.00
C MET A 1 -28.98 55.24 -69.17
N PHE A 2 -28.26 54.62 -68.23
CA PHE A 2 -27.36 55.26 -67.28
C PHE A 2 -26.21 55.99 -67.99
N VAL A 3 -25.97 57.26 -67.67
CA VAL A 3 -24.62 57.86 -67.55
C VAL A 3 -24.73 59.09 -66.64
N LEU A 4 -24.13 59.04 -65.45
CA LEU A 4 -23.84 60.20 -64.60
C LEU A 4 -22.38 60.13 -64.15
N HIS A 5 -21.65 61.19 -64.48
CA HIS A 5 -20.48 61.80 -63.82
C HIS A 5 -20.24 63.14 -64.58
N PRO A 6 -19.57 64.19 -64.04
CA PRO A 6 -18.77 64.27 -62.80
C PRO A 6 -18.98 65.57 -61.96
N ASP A 7 -18.18 65.65 -60.89
CA ASP A 7 -17.66 66.82 -60.16
C ASP A 7 -18.55 67.77 -59.35
N GLY A 8 -18.17 67.92 -58.07
CA GLY A 8 -18.74 68.85 -57.09
C GLY A 8 -17.96 68.83 -55.77
N THR A 9 -16.76 69.37 -55.81
CA THR A 9 -15.86 69.74 -54.69
C THR A 9 -16.55 70.65 -53.67
N THR A 10 -16.34 70.44 -52.34
CA THR A 10 -15.85 71.44 -51.34
C THR A 10 -16.17 71.08 -49.87
N GLY A 11 -15.15 71.23 -48.99
CA GLY A 11 -15.25 71.47 -47.54
C GLY A 11 -15.39 70.23 -46.65
N GLY A 12 -14.53 69.89 -45.68
CA GLY A 12 -13.53 70.68 -44.96
C GLY A 12 -13.93 70.86 -43.48
N ALA A 13 -13.73 69.84 -42.65
CA ALA A 13 -13.52 69.88 -41.19
C ALA A 13 -13.19 68.43 -40.75
N GLY A 14 -12.04 68.07 -40.20
CA GLY A 14 -11.22 68.78 -39.23
C GLY A 14 -11.45 68.18 -37.84
N GLY A 15 -11.12 66.90 -37.64
CA GLY A 15 -11.25 66.19 -36.36
C GLY A 15 -10.09 65.22 -36.13
N GLY A 16 -8.97 65.75 -35.64
CA GLY A 16 -7.81 64.94 -35.24
C GLY A 16 -8.11 64.15 -33.97
N GLY A 17 -8.26 62.83 -34.11
CA GLY A 17 -8.31 61.89 -33.00
C GLY A 17 -6.90 61.64 -32.42
N PRO A 18 -6.75 61.57 -31.09
CA PRO A 18 -5.45 61.37 -30.45
C PRO A 18 -4.88 59.99 -30.78
N GLY A 19 -3.59 59.99 -31.13
CA GLY A 19 -2.84 58.85 -31.64
C GLY A 19 -2.80 57.64 -30.71
N SER A 20 -2.94 56.47 -31.33
CA SER A 20 -2.97 55.12 -30.76
C SER A 20 -1.63 54.60 -30.20
N ASP A 21 -0.57 55.40 -30.21
CA ASP A 21 0.79 54.93 -29.86
C ASP A 21 1.11 54.91 -28.36
N SER A 22 0.22 55.45 -27.50
CA SER A 22 0.48 55.49 -26.05
C SER A 22 0.00 54.24 -25.28
N TYR A 23 -0.82 53.38 -25.89
CA TYR A 23 -1.37 52.20 -25.20
C TYR A 23 -0.47 50.96 -25.25
N GLN A 24 0.51 50.89 -26.16
CA GLN A 24 1.43 49.75 -26.21
C GLN A 24 2.55 49.81 -25.16
N LYS A 25 2.95 51.00 -24.69
CA LYS A 25 4.02 51.12 -23.69
C LYS A 25 3.59 50.72 -22.28
N VAL A 26 2.32 50.93 -21.90
CA VAL A 26 1.82 50.58 -20.55
C VAL A 26 1.65 49.07 -20.39
N TRP A 27 1.33 48.34 -21.46
CA TRP A 27 1.18 46.88 -21.42
C TRP A 27 2.50 46.11 -21.24
N PHE A 28 3.62 46.68 -21.67
CA PHE A 28 4.93 46.02 -21.56
C PHE A 28 5.52 46.10 -20.15
N PHE A 29 5.33 47.21 -19.43
CA PHE A 29 5.84 47.35 -18.06
C PHE A 29 5.05 46.52 -17.03
N GLY A 30 3.74 46.30 -17.23
CA GLY A 30 2.93 45.46 -16.34
C GLY A 30 3.30 43.97 -16.38
N LYS A 31 3.69 43.44 -17.55
CA LYS A 31 4.13 42.04 -17.69
C LYS A 31 5.49 41.77 -17.06
N LEU A 32 6.42 42.73 -17.09
CA LEU A 32 7.73 42.57 -16.45
C LEU A 32 7.63 42.57 -14.91
N GLY A 33 6.76 43.40 -14.32
CA GLY A 33 6.58 43.44 -12.87
C GLY A 33 6.00 42.14 -12.29
N LEU A 34 5.08 41.50 -13.01
CA LEU A 34 4.43 40.25 -12.57
C LEU A 34 5.39 39.05 -12.64
N TYR A 35 6.29 39.01 -13.62
CA TYR A 35 7.37 38.02 -13.70
C TYR A 35 8.41 38.20 -12.58
N PHE A 36 8.76 39.44 -12.23
CA PHE A 36 9.70 39.71 -11.12
C PHE A 36 9.12 39.33 -9.75
N GLY A 37 7.83 39.58 -9.52
CA GLY A 37 7.14 39.15 -8.29
C GLY A 37 7.11 37.62 -8.14
N LEU A 38 6.83 36.89 -9.23
CA LEU A 38 6.80 35.43 -9.22
C LEU A 38 8.20 34.82 -9.03
N LEU A 39 9.24 35.39 -9.68
CA LEU A 39 10.63 34.98 -9.49
C LEU A 39 11.12 35.23 -8.07
N HIS A 40 10.71 36.33 -7.44
CA HIS A 40 11.09 36.63 -6.05
C HIS A 40 10.34 35.73 -5.05
N ALA A 41 9.08 35.39 -5.31
CA ALA A 41 8.32 34.44 -4.49
C ALA A 41 8.90 33.02 -4.59
N VAL A 42 9.25 32.56 -5.79
CA VAL A 42 9.92 31.26 -6.00
C VAL A 42 11.30 31.24 -5.36
N SER A 43 12.08 32.33 -5.46
CA SER A 43 13.38 32.45 -4.79
C SER A 43 13.27 32.47 -3.26
N CYS A 44 12.22 33.08 -2.69
CA CYS A 44 11.94 32.99 -1.25
C CYS A 44 11.54 31.57 -0.84
N ILE A 45 10.76 30.85 -1.64
CA ILE A 45 10.37 29.46 -1.36
C ILE A 45 11.57 28.51 -1.47
N GLU A 46 12.45 28.68 -2.46
CA GLU A 46 13.72 27.93 -2.55
C GLU A 46 14.66 28.23 -1.38
N LYS A 47 14.73 29.48 -0.91
CA LYS A 47 15.51 29.84 0.29
C LYS A 47 14.92 29.22 1.57
N ILE A 48 13.60 29.12 1.68
CA ILE A 48 12.94 28.48 2.83
C ILE A 48 13.10 26.95 2.78
N MET A 49 13.16 26.33 1.60
CA MET A 49 13.36 24.87 1.46
C MET A 49 14.83 24.41 1.57
N THR A 50 15.83 25.28 1.46
CA THR A 50 17.25 24.87 1.40
C THR A 50 18.10 25.17 2.64
N THR A 51 17.56 25.86 3.64
CA THR A 51 18.28 26.10 4.89
C THR A 51 17.73 25.27 6.05
N LEU A 52 17.95 23.94 5.97
CA LEU A 52 18.11 23.16 7.20
C LEU A 52 19.14 23.90 8.06
N THR A 53 18.76 24.25 9.30
CA THR A 53 19.66 24.98 10.19
C THR A 53 20.94 24.18 10.38
N GLU A 54 22.08 24.83 10.63
CA GLU A 54 23.35 24.14 10.89
C GLU A 54 23.21 23.11 12.02
N GLU A 55 22.33 23.37 12.99
CA GLU A 55 21.99 22.43 14.05
C GLU A 55 21.25 21.19 13.55
N GLN A 56 20.30 21.33 12.61
CA GLN A 56 19.62 20.19 12.00
C GLN A 56 20.58 19.35 11.13
N ARG A 57 21.49 19.99 10.40
CA ARG A 57 22.54 19.29 9.63
C ARG A 57 23.46 18.48 10.55
N GLU A 58 23.83 19.05 11.69
CA GLU A 58 24.68 18.37 12.66
C GLU A 58 23.97 17.18 13.31
N ARG A 59 22.68 17.30 13.64
CA ARG A 59 21.87 16.17 14.13
C ARG A 59 21.77 15.04 13.10
N ILE A 60 21.62 15.36 11.82
CA ILE A 60 21.62 14.37 10.74
C ILE A 60 22.99 13.69 10.61
N ARG A 61 24.09 14.44 10.75
CA ARG A 61 25.46 13.91 10.72
C ARG A 61 25.71 12.93 11.86
N ILE A 62 25.38 13.32 13.10
CA ILE A 62 25.54 12.47 14.30
C ILE A 62 24.67 11.21 14.19
N ASN A 63 23.42 11.34 13.72
CA ASN A 63 22.55 10.18 13.52
C ASN A 63 23.09 9.23 12.45
N ARG A 64 23.68 9.77 11.38
CA ARG A 64 24.33 8.97 10.34
C ARG A 64 25.58 8.24 10.86
N GLU A 65 26.39 8.89 11.69
CA GLU A 65 27.56 8.27 12.31
C GLU A 65 27.17 7.14 13.27
N ARG A 66 26.18 7.37 14.14
CA ARG A 66 25.64 6.33 15.03
C ARG A 66 25.05 5.14 14.26
N ALA A 67 24.34 5.42 13.17
CA ALA A 67 23.78 4.36 12.32
C ALA A 67 24.89 3.49 11.69
N LEU A 68 26.00 4.11 11.25
CA LEU A 68 27.16 3.38 10.72
C LEU A 68 27.87 2.56 11.80
N GLU A 69 28.04 3.10 13.01
CA GLU A 69 28.65 2.37 14.13
C GLU A 69 27.82 1.14 14.51
N LEU A 70 26.49 1.28 14.57
CA LEU A 70 25.57 0.16 14.80
C LEU A 70 25.67 -0.90 13.70
N GLN A 71 25.78 -0.51 12.43
CA GLN A 71 25.98 -1.46 11.33
C GLN A 71 27.30 -2.22 11.45
N LEU A 72 28.39 -1.55 11.85
CA LEU A 72 29.67 -2.19 12.07
C LEU A 72 29.64 -3.16 13.26
N GLN A 73 28.98 -2.79 14.36
CA GLN A 73 28.79 -3.69 15.51
C GLN A 73 27.95 -4.92 15.13
N LYS A 74 26.84 -4.72 14.41
CA LYS A 74 26.00 -5.83 13.91
C LYS A 74 26.78 -6.77 12.99
N LYS A 75 27.61 -6.22 12.08
CA LYS A 75 28.46 -7.01 11.19
C LYS A 75 29.46 -7.86 11.98
N LYS A 76 30.16 -7.27 12.95
CA LYS A 76 31.08 -8.02 13.85
C LYS A 76 30.36 -9.14 14.61
N LYS A 77 29.16 -8.88 15.15
CA LYS A 77 28.37 -9.89 15.87
C LYS A 77 27.91 -11.05 14.96
N ARG A 78 27.59 -10.77 13.70
CA ARG A 78 27.28 -11.81 12.70
C ARG A 78 28.51 -12.66 12.38
N GLU A 79 29.66 -12.04 12.16
CA GLU A 79 30.93 -12.74 11.92
C GLU A 79 31.32 -13.61 13.13
N GLU A 80 31.16 -13.11 14.36
CA GLU A 80 31.37 -13.90 15.59
C GLU A 80 30.42 -15.09 15.70
N ASN A 81 29.13 -14.91 15.39
CA ASN A 81 28.15 -16.00 15.41
C ASN A 81 28.42 -17.05 14.32
N GLU A 82 28.85 -16.64 13.13
CA GLU A 82 29.26 -17.58 12.08
C GLU A 82 30.51 -18.36 12.46
N MET A 83 31.49 -17.72 13.10
CA MET A 83 32.69 -18.39 13.62
C MET A 83 32.33 -19.42 14.69
N LYS A 84 31.41 -19.08 15.62
CA LYS A 84 30.89 -20.04 16.61
C LYS A 84 30.19 -21.23 15.96
N LYS A 85 29.31 -20.99 14.98
CA LYS A 85 28.64 -22.08 14.24
C LYS A 85 29.62 -23.00 13.52
N LYS A 86 30.67 -22.44 12.91
CA LYS A 86 31.73 -23.24 12.27
C LYS A 86 32.52 -24.06 13.29
N GLN A 87 32.80 -23.49 14.47
CA GLN A 87 33.47 -24.19 15.55
C GLN A 87 32.61 -25.34 16.10
N ASP A 88 31.31 -25.12 16.32
CA ASP A 88 30.38 -26.15 16.79
C ASP A 88 30.18 -27.27 15.75
N SER A 89 30.10 -26.92 14.46
CA SER A 89 30.06 -27.90 13.36
C SER A 89 31.31 -28.78 13.33
N TYR A 90 32.49 -28.20 13.55
CA TYR A 90 33.75 -28.97 13.57
C TYR A 90 33.82 -29.95 14.75
N ILE A 91 33.28 -29.58 15.92
CA ILE A 91 33.23 -30.46 17.10
C ILE A 91 32.30 -31.67 16.84
N LEU A 92 31.15 -31.45 16.20
CA LEU A 92 30.20 -32.51 15.81
C LEU A 92 30.80 -33.53 14.83
N ASP A 93 31.63 -33.06 13.89
CA ASP A 93 32.30 -33.94 12.92
C ASP A 93 33.39 -34.81 13.58
N VAL A 94 34.06 -34.31 14.63
CA VAL A 94 35.05 -35.09 15.39
C VAL A 94 34.37 -36.16 16.25
N GLU A 95 33.25 -35.85 16.92
CA GLU A 95 32.51 -36.84 17.73
C GLU A 95 31.87 -37.96 16.91
N THR A 96 31.50 -37.71 15.66
CA THR A 96 30.91 -38.73 14.78
C THR A 96 31.95 -39.70 14.22
N LEU A 97 33.22 -39.30 14.12
CA LEU A 97 34.32 -40.17 13.68
C LEU A 97 34.75 -41.18 14.76
N ASP A 98 34.68 -40.82 16.04
CA ASP A 98 35.02 -41.75 17.14
C ASP A 98 33.99 -42.88 17.33
N LYS A 99 32.71 -42.64 17.00
CA LYS A 99 31.67 -43.68 17.07
C LYS A 99 31.76 -44.73 15.96
N LYS A 100 32.32 -44.37 14.79
CA LYS A 100 32.41 -45.29 13.64
C LYS A 100 33.53 -46.33 13.77
N ASN A 101 34.51 -46.12 14.64
CA ASN A 101 35.63 -47.06 14.82
C ASN A 101 35.33 -48.21 15.81
N ASN A 102 34.17 -48.22 16.48
CA ASN A 102 33.82 -49.22 17.49
C ASN A 102 32.76 -50.26 17.06
N GLU A 103 32.31 -50.24 15.81
CA GLU A 103 31.25 -51.14 15.31
C GLU A 103 31.67 -51.85 14.00
N VAL A 104 32.85 -52.47 14.00
CA VAL A 104 33.25 -53.42 12.94
C VAL A 104 33.90 -54.65 13.56
N THR A 105 33.10 -55.62 13.97
CA THR A 105 33.54 -57.03 13.97
C THR A 105 32.34 -57.97 13.89
N THR A 106 32.46 -58.99 13.02
CA THR A 106 31.57 -60.14 12.76
C THR A 106 30.35 -59.83 11.87
N THR A 107 30.07 -60.49 10.74
CA THR A 107 30.22 -61.90 10.38
C THR A 107 30.33 -62.11 8.85
N ALA A 108 30.76 -63.32 8.48
CA ALA A 108 31.21 -63.75 7.16
C ALA A 108 30.10 -64.19 6.18
N SER A 109 30.48 -64.09 4.89
CA SER A 109 29.99 -64.71 3.62
C SER A 109 29.24 -66.07 3.68
N PRO A 110 28.45 -66.50 2.66
CA PRO A 110 28.98 -66.75 1.30
C PRO A 110 28.08 -66.58 0.05
N LYS A 111 28.81 -66.39 -1.06
CA LYS A 111 28.54 -66.49 -2.52
C LYS A 111 27.37 -67.38 -3.00
N LYS A 112 26.60 -66.91 -4.00
CA LYS A 112 26.04 -67.76 -5.08
C LYS A 112 25.83 -67.01 -6.40
N LYS A 113 26.02 -67.76 -7.50
CA LYS A 113 26.27 -67.35 -8.90
C LYS A 113 25.02 -66.93 -9.69
N LEU A 114 25.22 -65.88 -10.50
CA LEU A 114 24.83 -65.64 -11.91
C LEU A 114 23.78 -66.54 -12.58
N LYS A 115 22.67 -65.92 -13.01
CA LYS A 115 22.07 -66.09 -14.34
C LYS A 115 21.49 -64.74 -14.79
N MET A 116 22.03 -64.23 -15.90
CA MET A 116 21.45 -63.14 -16.69
C MET A 116 20.17 -63.64 -17.39
N ASP A 117 19.35 -62.68 -17.81
CA ASP A 117 18.23 -62.78 -18.77
C ASP A 117 16.83 -62.59 -18.14
N GLU A 118 16.56 -61.42 -17.53
CA GLU A 118 15.25 -60.70 -17.55
C GLU A 118 15.35 -59.33 -16.82
N GLU A 119 15.92 -58.30 -17.44
CA GLU A 119 16.26 -57.03 -16.77
C GLU A 119 15.53 -55.82 -17.38
N ILE A 120 14.26 -55.59 -17.01
CA ILE A 120 13.58 -54.28 -17.05
C ILE A 120 12.71 -53.99 -15.79
N ASN A 121 12.44 -54.94 -14.86
CA ASN A 121 11.37 -54.74 -13.86
C ASN A 121 11.73 -54.83 -12.36
N ALA A 122 12.98 -54.59 -11.95
CA ALA A 122 13.34 -54.70 -10.53
C ALA A 122 14.35 -53.66 -10.00
N VAL A 123 14.43 -52.49 -10.64
CA VAL A 123 15.17 -51.34 -10.12
C VAL A 123 14.12 -50.33 -9.62
N ASP A 124 14.32 -49.76 -8.44
CA ASP A 124 13.55 -48.66 -7.82
C ASP A 124 12.32 -49.01 -6.97
N LYS A 125 12.51 -49.78 -5.89
CA LYS A 125 11.54 -49.77 -4.77
C LYS A 125 11.93 -48.90 -3.58
N ASP A 126 13.21 -48.56 -3.39
CA ASP A 126 13.66 -48.00 -2.10
C ASP A 126 14.24 -46.57 -2.14
N GLU A 127 14.57 -46.00 -3.31
CA GLU A 127 15.15 -44.64 -3.40
C GLU A 127 14.11 -43.49 -3.41
N ASP A 128 12.82 -43.80 -3.52
CA ASP A 128 11.75 -42.79 -3.68
C ASP A 128 11.24 -42.19 -2.35
N SER A 129 11.71 -42.69 -1.20
CA SER A 129 11.22 -42.27 0.12
C SER A 129 11.85 -40.96 0.62
N SER A 130 13.03 -40.58 0.14
CA SER A 130 13.75 -39.38 0.62
C SER A 130 13.45 -38.09 -0.14
N ASN A 131 12.72 -38.15 -1.27
CA ASN A 131 12.42 -36.99 -2.12
C ASN A 131 10.93 -36.57 -2.02
N ILE A 132 10.39 -36.55 -0.82
CA ILE A 132 9.04 -36.05 -0.54
C ILE A 132 9.14 -34.54 -0.31
N GLU A 133 8.41 -33.74 -1.09
CA GLU A 133 8.31 -32.30 -0.83
C GLU A 133 7.52 -32.02 0.45
N THR A 134 7.83 -30.93 1.14
CA THR A 134 7.19 -30.55 2.41
C THR A 134 5.66 -30.44 2.32
N PHE A 135 5.10 -30.08 1.15
CA PHE A 135 3.64 -30.02 0.97
C PHE A 135 2.98 -31.41 0.79
N GLU A 136 3.78 -32.44 0.55
CA GLU A 136 3.31 -33.82 0.41
C GLU A 136 3.31 -34.58 1.75
N GLU A 137 3.98 -34.06 2.77
CA GLU A 137 3.98 -34.62 4.12
C GLU A 137 2.55 -34.59 4.70
N GLY A 138 1.97 -35.78 4.90
CA GLY A 138 0.60 -35.93 5.40
C GLY A 138 -0.50 -35.72 4.34
N ALA A 139 -0.15 -35.50 3.08
CA ALA A 139 -1.13 -35.38 1.99
C ALA A 139 -1.71 -36.76 1.60
N SER A 140 -2.91 -36.78 1.02
CA SER A 140 -3.53 -38.02 0.52
C SER A 140 -2.73 -38.65 -0.62
N GLU A 141 -2.78 -39.98 -0.71
CA GLU A 141 -2.16 -40.76 -1.79
C GLU A 141 -2.71 -40.39 -3.18
N TRP A 142 -3.95 -39.89 -3.24
CA TRP A 142 -4.62 -39.49 -4.46
C TRP A 142 -4.59 -37.97 -4.64
N VAL A 143 -4.39 -37.52 -5.88
CA VAL A 143 -4.25 -36.12 -6.30
C VAL A 143 -5.33 -35.78 -7.33
N THR A 144 -5.99 -34.64 -7.18
CA THR A 144 -6.98 -34.20 -8.18
C THR A 144 -6.31 -33.69 -9.46
N LYS A 145 -6.99 -33.75 -10.61
CA LYS A 145 -6.47 -33.16 -11.87
C LYS A 145 -5.96 -31.72 -11.70
N LYS A 146 -6.71 -30.88 -10.97
CA LYS A 146 -6.36 -29.47 -10.72
C LYS A 146 -5.09 -29.34 -9.88
N GLU A 147 -4.97 -30.15 -8.84
CA GLU A 147 -3.77 -30.19 -7.98
C GLU A 147 -2.55 -30.69 -8.76
N ALA A 148 -2.70 -31.74 -9.56
CA ALA A 148 -1.62 -32.26 -10.41
C ALA A 148 -1.07 -31.19 -11.37
N MET A 149 -1.95 -30.40 -12.01
CA MET A 149 -1.56 -29.32 -12.90
C MET A 149 -0.91 -28.14 -12.16
N SER A 150 -1.40 -27.80 -10.96
CA SER A 150 -0.96 -26.63 -10.21
C SER A 150 0.33 -26.88 -9.42
N MET A 151 0.41 -27.99 -8.70
CA MET A 151 1.51 -28.31 -7.78
C MET A 151 2.70 -28.95 -8.53
N TYR A 152 2.41 -29.91 -9.42
CA TYR A 152 3.43 -30.68 -10.16
C TYR A 152 3.69 -30.13 -11.57
N CYS A 153 3.03 -29.02 -11.93
CA CYS A 153 3.23 -28.32 -13.21
C CYS A 153 3.00 -29.19 -14.46
N LEU A 154 2.27 -30.31 -14.37
CA LEU A 154 2.02 -31.22 -15.49
C LEU A 154 0.92 -30.66 -16.43
N PRO A 155 1.10 -30.72 -17.76
CA PRO A 155 0.04 -30.34 -18.69
C PRO A 155 -1.02 -31.43 -18.80
N GLU A 156 -2.21 -31.04 -19.25
CA GLU A 156 -3.36 -31.93 -19.39
C GLU A 156 -3.08 -33.14 -20.30
N GLY A 157 -2.31 -32.95 -21.37
CA GLY A 157 -1.94 -34.06 -22.27
C GLY A 157 -1.12 -35.16 -21.59
N THR A 158 -0.30 -34.82 -20.59
CA THR A 158 0.44 -35.83 -19.82
C THR A 158 -0.49 -36.57 -18.85
N LEU A 159 -1.44 -35.85 -18.24
CA LEU A 159 -2.44 -36.45 -17.33
C LEU A 159 -3.46 -37.34 -18.05
N ALA A 160 -3.62 -37.20 -19.37
CA ALA A 160 -4.52 -38.04 -20.16
C ALA A 160 -4.03 -39.49 -20.29
N VAL A 161 -2.73 -39.74 -20.10
CA VAL A 161 -2.09 -41.06 -20.23
C VAL A 161 -1.92 -41.74 -18.86
N CYS A 162 -2.04 -41.00 -17.76
CA CYS A 162 -1.88 -41.52 -16.40
C CYS A 162 -3.10 -42.33 -15.97
N GLU A 163 -2.90 -43.34 -15.13
CA GLU A 163 -4.00 -44.08 -14.53
C GLU A 163 -4.77 -43.19 -13.54
N TYR A 164 -6.11 -43.29 -13.56
CA TYR A 164 -6.95 -42.48 -12.68
C TYR A 164 -8.16 -43.26 -12.18
N LYS A 165 -8.62 -42.86 -10.99
CA LYS A 165 -9.88 -43.28 -10.39
C LYS A 165 -10.90 -42.14 -10.53
N GLU A 166 -12.09 -42.44 -11.05
CA GLU A 166 -13.18 -41.47 -11.09
C GLU A 166 -13.97 -41.51 -9.77
N GLN A 167 -14.29 -40.33 -9.24
CA GLN A 167 -15.13 -40.16 -8.07
C GLN A 167 -16.20 -39.11 -8.35
N GLU A 168 -17.38 -39.27 -7.74
CA GLU A 168 -18.44 -38.25 -7.80
C GLU A 168 -17.90 -36.90 -7.27
N ASN A 169 -18.21 -35.81 -7.97
CA ASN A 169 -17.71 -34.49 -7.58
C ASN A 169 -18.33 -34.07 -6.24
N PRO A 170 -17.52 -33.75 -5.21
CA PRO A 170 -18.03 -33.48 -3.86
C PRO A 170 -18.89 -32.21 -3.78
N HIS A 171 -18.77 -31.30 -4.74
CA HIS A 171 -19.55 -30.06 -4.76
C HIS A 171 -20.93 -30.24 -5.38
N HIS A 172 -21.05 -31.07 -6.42
CA HIS A 172 -22.32 -31.28 -7.12
C HIS A 172 -22.32 -32.57 -7.94
N LYS A 173 -23.30 -33.45 -7.69
CA LYS A 173 -23.44 -34.76 -8.34
C LYS A 173 -23.53 -34.70 -9.87
N SER A 174 -24.20 -33.67 -10.41
CA SER A 174 -24.40 -33.55 -11.86
C SER A 174 -23.21 -32.94 -12.61
N TRP A 175 -22.16 -32.50 -11.92
CA TRP A 175 -20.93 -32.05 -12.58
C TRP A 175 -20.11 -33.24 -13.06
N ALA A 176 -19.17 -32.98 -13.97
CA ALA A 176 -18.26 -34.02 -14.45
C ALA A 176 -17.55 -34.69 -13.25
N PRO A 177 -17.43 -36.03 -13.26
CA PRO A 177 -16.79 -36.76 -12.18
C PRO A 177 -15.33 -36.29 -12.02
N MET A 178 -14.87 -36.24 -10.79
CA MET A 178 -13.52 -35.85 -10.45
C MET A 178 -12.56 -36.99 -10.75
N LYS A 179 -11.49 -36.69 -11.50
CA LYS A 179 -10.39 -37.63 -11.75
C LYS A 179 -9.33 -37.51 -10.66
N LEU A 180 -9.02 -38.63 -10.03
CA LEU A 180 -8.00 -38.79 -9.00
C LEU A 180 -6.84 -39.64 -9.51
N TYR A 181 -5.64 -39.09 -9.46
CA TYR A 181 -4.40 -39.72 -9.94
C TYR A 181 -3.55 -40.16 -8.74
N GLN A 182 -2.73 -41.19 -8.91
CA GLN A 182 -1.79 -41.60 -7.85
C GLN A 182 -0.66 -40.56 -7.70
N ARG A 183 -0.45 -40.05 -6.48
CA ARG A 183 0.56 -39.01 -6.19
C ARG A 183 1.96 -39.47 -6.59
N LYS A 184 2.30 -40.74 -6.34
CA LYS A 184 3.61 -41.32 -6.67
C LYS A 184 3.89 -41.29 -8.17
N GLU A 185 2.92 -41.66 -9.00
CA GLU A 185 3.07 -41.64 -10.47
C GLU A 185 3.23 -40.20 -10.98
N ILE A 186 2.40 -39.29 -10.48
CA ILE A 186 2.45 -37.85 -10.83
C ILE A 186 3.81 -37.24 -10.46
N ARG A 187 4.34 -37.54 -9.27
CA ARG A 187 5.66 -37.10 -8.81
C ARG A 187 6.76 -37.60 -9.73
N ARG A 188 6.76 -38.90 -10.05
CA ARG A 188 7.73 -39.52 -10.97
C ARG A 188 7.72 -38.86 -12.34
N LEU A 189 6.54 -38.61 -12.91
CA LEU A 189 6.40 -37.94 -14.21
C LEU A 189 6.86 -36.48 -14.17
N ALA A 190 6.60 -35.76 -13.08
CA ALA A 190 7.07 -34.40 -12.90
C ALA A 190 8.59 -34.34 -12.80
N HIS A 191 9.21 -35.21 -11.99
CA HIS A 191 10.66 -35.32 -11.88
C HIS A 191 11.29 -35.71 -13.21
N ALA A 192 10.75 -36.70 -13.92
CA ALA A 192 11.23 -37.11 -15.23
C ALA A 192 11.17 -35.96 -16.27
N ARG A 193 10.12 -35.14 -16.21
CA ARG A 193 9.93 -34.01 -17.12
C ARG A 193 10.86 -32.84 -16.85
N TYR A 194 11.09 -32.51 -15.57
CA TYR A 194 11.81 -31.29 -15.18
C TYR A 194 13.25 -31.55 -14.71
N GLY A 195 13.74 -32.79 -14.77
CA GLY A 195 15.11 -33.12 -14.39
C GLY A 195 15.31 -33.21 -12.88
N GLY A 196 14.34 -33.80 -12.17
CA GLY A 196 14.36 -33.99 -10.72
C GLY A 196 13.59 -32.93 -9.94
N LEU A 197 13.77 -32.95 -8.63
CA LEU A 197 13.07 -32.08 -7.67
C LEU A 197 13.43 -30.60 -7.88
N GLU A 198 14.72 -30.28 -8.00
CA GLU A 198 15.18 -28.89 -8.16
C GLU A 198 14.60 -28.22 -9.42
N GLY A 199 14.52 -28.96 -10.53
CA GLY A 199 13.95 -28.46 -11.77
C GLY A 199 12.44 -28.21 -11.67
N LEU A 200 11.71 -29.04 -10.93
CA LEU A 200 10.29 -28.83 -10.66
C LEU A 200 10.03 -27.56 -9.83
N VAL A 201 10.84 -27.33 -8.77
CA VAL A 201 10.75 -26.12 -7.94
C VAL A 201 11.05 -24.87 -8.76
N LYS A 202 12.06 -24.92 -9.64
CA LYS A 202 12.40 -23.82 -10.56
C LYS A 202 11.27 -23.50 -11.54
N GLU A 203 10.57 -24.51 -12.07
CA GLU A 203 9.42 -24.27 -12.96
C GLU A 203 8.23 -23.66 -12.18
N ARG A 204 7.98 -24.10 -10.94
CA ARG A 204 6.89 -23.58 -10.10
C ARG A 204 7.10 -22.10 -9.78
N THR A 205 8.33 -21.71 -9.41
CA THR A 205 8.71 -20.32 -9.16
C THR A 205 8.59 -19.47 -10.43
N ALA A 206 9.10 -19.94 -11.57
CA ALA A 206 8.96 -19.25 -12.85
C ALA A 206 7.49 -19.01 -13.26
N ARG A 207 6.58 -19.98 -13.03
CA ARG A 207 5.14 -19.79 -13.27
C ARG A 207 4.50 -18.80 -12.31
N SER A 208 4.95 -18.77 -11.06
CA SER A 208 4.50 -17.79 -10.06
C SER A 208 4.87 -16.37 -10.48
N GLU A 209 6.13 -16.15 -10.89
CA GLU A 209 6.63 -14.86 -11.36
C GLU A 209 5.91 -14.38 -12.62
N ARG A 210 5.64 -15.27 -13.58
CA ARG A 210 4.85 -14.92 -14.79
C ARG A 210 3.43 -14.47 -14.44
N ARG A 211 2.77 -15.14 -13.48
CA ARG A 211 1.44 -14.74 -13.00
C ARG A 211 1.52 -13.37 -12.32
N PHE A 212 2.48 -13.19 -11.43
CA PHE A 212 2.71 -11.92 -10.74
C PHE A 212 2.97 -10.78 -11.73
N ALA A 213 3.82 -10.98 -12.73
CA ALA A 213 4.10 -9.97 -13.76
C ALA A 213 2.86 -9.61 -14.58
N LYS A 214 2.02 -10.60 -14.91
CA LYS A 214 0.75 -10.38 -15.62
C LYS A 214 -0.25 -9.59 -14.76
N ASP A 215 -0.40 -9.98 -13.49
CA ASP A 215 -1.28 -9.31 -12.53
C ASP A 215 -0.83 -7.87 -12.27
N PHE A 216 0.48 -7.66 -12.11
CA PHE A 216 1.11 -6.35 -11.94
C PHE A 216 0.95 -5.46 -13.19
N GLY A 217 1.11 -6.02 -14.38
CA GLY A 217 0.84 -5.32 -15.65
C GLY A 217 -0.63 -4.93 -15.81
N GLY A 218 -1.55 -5.79 -15.35
CA GLY A 218 -2.98 -5.49 -15.28
C GLY A 218 -3.27 -4.32 -14.34
N ALA A 219 -2.71 -4.35 -13.12
CA ALA A 219 -2.89 -3.31 -12.11
C ALA A 219 -2.42 -1.93 -12.57
N LYS A 220 -1.28 -1.84 -13.29
CA LYS A 220 -0.79 -0.57 -13.87
C LYS A 220 -1.80 0.09 -14.81
N ASN A 221 -2.59 -0.70 -15.53
CA ASN A 221 -3.59 -0.18 -16.46
C ASN A 221 -4.88 0.27 -15.78
N VAL A 222 -5.19 -0.23 -14.57
CA VAL A 222 -6.36 0.20 -13.79
C VAL A 222 -6.23 1.67 -13.39
N PHE A 223 -5.06 2.08 -12.90
CA PHE A 223 -4.80 3.48 -12.54
C PHE A 223 -4.82 4.41 -13.76
N LYS A 224 -4.34 3.95 -14.92
CA LYS A 224 -4.30 4.76 -16.14
C LYS A 224 -5.70 4.99 -16.73
N ARG A 225 -6.60 4.01 -16.69
CA ARG A 225 -7.98 4.20 -17.17
C ARG A 225 -8.75 5.19 -16.30
N ASN A 226 -8.61 5.11 -14.99
CA ASN A 226 -9.34 6.00 -14.08
C ASN A 226 -8.91 7.48 -14.22
N SER A 227 -7.66 7.76 -14.58
CA SER A 227 -7.23 9.14 -14.88
C SER A 227 -7.91 9.73 -16.12
N GLN A 228 -8.30 8.91 -17.10
CA GLN A 228 -8.94 9.38 -18.33
C GLN A 228 -10.46 9.51 -18.17
N THR A 229 -11.09 8.64 -17.40
CA THR A 229 -12.52 8.76 -17.05
C THR A 229 -12.79 9.91 -16.07
N ALA A 230 -11.86 10.22 -15.15
CA ALA A 230 -12.01 11.38 -14.27
C ALA A 230 -12.03 12.71 -15.05
N ALA A 231 -11.22 12.83 -16.12
CA ALA A 231 -11.18 14.03 -16.95
C ALA A 231 -12.44 14.24 -17.80
N SER A 232 -13.09 13.16 -18.28
CA SER A 232 -14.30 13.24 -19.09
C SER A 232 -15.58 13.39 -18.27
N LEU A 233 -15.63 12.85 -17.05
CA LEU A 233 -16.79 13.03 -16.16
C LEU A 233 -16.87 14.46 -15.61
N ALA A 234 -15.73 15.08 -15.28
CA ALA A 234 -15.68 16.46 -14.79
C ALA A 234 -16.21 17.49 -15.80
N ALA A 235 -16.10 17.23 -17.11
CA ALA A 235 -16.64 18.10 -18.15
C ALA A 235 -18.17 17.96 -18.33
N ALA A 236 -18.75 16.80 -18.00
CA ALA A 236 -20.18 16.55 -18.14
C ALA A 236 -21.00 16.97 -16.90
N SER A 237 -20.39 17.02 -15.72
CA SER A 237 -21.09 17.36 -14.46
C SER A 237 -21.38 18.86 -14.27
N ILE A 238 -20.75 19.76 -15.04
CA ILE A 238 -20.96 21.22 -14.89
C ILE A 238 -22.33 21.69 -15.44
N VAL A 239 -22.99 20.90 -16.29
CA VAL A 239 -24.27 21.30 -16.92
C VAL A 239 -25.51 20.71 -16.23
N ALA A 240 -25.36 19.70 -15.37
CA ALA A 240 -26.50 18.96 -14.81
C ALA A 240 -26.82 19.21 -13.31
N MET A 241 -25.99 19.96 -12.57
CA MET A 241 -26.15 20.09 -11.11
C MET A 241 -27.02 21.27 -10.63
N ALA A 242 -27.83 21.88 -11.49
CA ALA A 242 -28.69 23.00 -11.09
C ALA A 242 -30.07 22.59 -10.52
N THR A 243 -30.46 21.31 -10.49
CA THR A 243 -31.88 20.97 -10.21
C THR A 243 -32.16 19.83 -9.23
N THR A 244 -31.17 19.18 -8.60
CA THR A 244 -31.48 18.13 -7.60
C THR A 244 -30.45 18.09 -6.46
N CYS A 245 -30.65 18.95 -5.46
CA CYS A 245 -29.93 18.88 -4.18
C CYS A 245 -30.94 18.81 -3.03
N LEU A 246 -31.64 17.69 -2.88
CA LEU A 246 -32.31 17.35 -1.63
C LEU A 246 -32.24 15.83 -1.39
N SER A 247 -31.56 15.49 -0.30
CA SER A 247 -31.77 14.31 0.53
C SER A 247 -31.50 12.93 -0.07
N SER A 248 -30.28 12.42 0.13
CA SER A 248 -30.06 11.06 0.63
C SER A 248 -28.68 10.98 1.31
N PRO A 249 -28.57 10.49 2.55
CA PRO A 249 -27.28 10.17 3.14
C PRO A 249 -26.66 9.01 2.36
N ILE A 250 -25.53 9.25 1.73
CA ILE A 250 -24.70 8.21 1.12
C ILE A 250 -24.08 7.44 2.28
N LEU A 251 -24.65 6.28 2.61
CA LEU A 251 -23.97 5.32 3.48
C LEU A 251 -22.77 4.75 2.69
N PRO A 252 -21.56 4.74 3.26
CA PRO A 252 -20.39 4.21 2.58
C PRO A 252 -20.57 2.69 2.39
N ALA A 253 -20.78 2.27 1.14
CA ALA A 253 -20.80 0.87 0.74
C ALA A 253 -19.36 0.32 0.70
N ASN A 254 -18.73 0.20 1.87
CA ASN A 254 -17.49 -0.54 2.01
C ASN A 254 -17.84 -2.03 2.08
N ALA A 255 -17.71 -2.73 0.94
CA ALA A 255 -17.80 -4.18 0.86
C ALA A 255 -16.60 -4.78 1.62
N TYR A 256 -16.79 -4.94 2.93
CA TYR A 256 -15.82 -5.46 3.85
C TYR A 256 -15.68 -6.98 3.64
N VAL A 257 -14.45 -7.46 3.42
CA VAL A 257 -14.15 -8.89 3.44
C VAL A 257 -13.88 -9.26 4.89
N PRO A 258 -14.75 -10.03 5.57
CA PRO A 258 -14.64 -10.28 7.02
C PRO A 258 -13.44 -11.13 7.47
N SER A 259 -12.42 -11.32 6.64
CA SER A 259 -11.30 -12.22 6.93
C SER A 259 -9.98 -11.51 7.24
N ASP A 260 -9.95 -10.18 7.33
CA ASP A 260 -8.73 -9.46 7.72
C ASP A 260 -8.64 -9.34 9.24
N TYR A 261 -7.81 -10.20 9.83
CA TYR A 261 -7.55 -10.30 11.28
C TYR A 261 -7.09 -8.97 11.92
N ALA A 262 -6.44 -8.08 11.15
CA ALA A 262 -6.07 -6.74 11.61
C ALA A 262 -7.29 -5.93 12.07
N SER A 263 -8.44 -6.16 11.44
CA SER A 263 -9.66 -5.41 11.77
C SER A 263 -10.31 -5.88 13.06
N ASP A 264 -10.09 -7.12 13.53
CA ASP A 264 -10.66 -7.55 14.82
C ASP A 264 -9.97 -6.81 15.98
N THR A 265 -8.64 -6.69 15.92
CA THR A 265 -7.85 -5.90 16.88
C THR A 265 -8.25 -4.42 16.85
N VAL A 266 -8.38 -3.84 15.65
CA VAL A 266 -8.82 -2.45 15.49
C VAL A 266 -10.24 -2.27 16.01
N GLN A 267 -11.15 -3.18 15.70
CA GLN A 267 -12.54 -3.11 16.15
C GLN A 267 -12.64 -3.27 17.68
N ALA A 268 -11.85 -4.15 18.28
CA ALA A 268 -11.76 -4.28 19.73
C ALA A 268 -11.23 -3.00 20.38
N ALA A 269 -10.20 -2.37 19.81
CA ALA A 269 -9.66 -1.11 20.30
C ALA A 269 -10.67 0.05 20.17
N VAL A 270 -11.38 0.13 19.05
CA VAL A 270 -12.48 1.09 18.85
C VAL A 270 -13.59 0.86 19.87
N GLN A 271 -13.99 -0.38 20.10
CA GLN A 271 -15.04 -0.71 21.06
C GLN A 271 -14.61 -0.43 22.49
N GLU A 272 -13.36 -0.76 22.86
CA GLU A 272 -12.77 -0.43 24.17
C GLU A 272 -12.82 1.08 24.40
N LEU A 273 -12.38 1.86 23.40
CA LEU A 273 -12.40 3.31 23.47
C LEU A 273 -13.82 3.89 23.58
N GLN A 274 -14.78 3.35 22.82
CA GLN A 274 -16.20 3.74 22.92
C GLN A 274 -16.78 3.44 24.31
N THR A 275 -16.45 2.30 24.90
CA THR A 275 -16.91 1.94 26.26
C THR A 275 -16.20 2.73 27.36
N ALA A 276 -14.97 3.17 27.09
CA ALA A 276 -14.16 3.97 27.99
C ALA A 276 -14.51 5.47 27.96
N ALA A 277 -15.20 5.93 26.91
CA ALA A 277 -15.62 7.32 26.75
C ALA A 277 -16.42 7.80 27.97
N GLY A 278 -15.94 8.87 28.62
CA GLY A 278 -16.51 9.33 29.89
C GLY A 278 -15.88 8.71 31.15
N ASN A 279 -14.72 8.06 31.01
CA ASN A 279 -13.92 7.66 32.16
C ASN A 279 -12.45 7.99 31.88
N VAL A 280 -11.86 8.86 32.70
CA VAL A 280 -10.51 9.40 32.51
C VAL A 280 -9.49 8.27 32.37
N ASP A 281 -9.44 7.36 33.34
CA ASP A 281 -8.42 6.32 33.43
C ASP A 281 -8.63 5.24 32.37
N ALA A 282 -9.89 4.88 32.09
CA ALA A 282 -10.21 3.91 31.06
C ALA A 282 -9.89 4.45 29.66
N THR A 283 -10.17 5.73 29.40
CA THR A 283 -9.89 6.38 28.11
C THR A 283 -8.38 6.43 27.86
N PHE A 284 -7.60 6.81 28.89
CA PHE A 284 -6.14 6.82 28.81
C PHE A 284 -5.59 5.43 28.45
N LYS A 285 -6.07 4.39 29.14
CA LYS A 285 -5.64 3.01 28.87
C LYS A 285 -6.03 2.53 27.46
N ALA A 286 -7.21 2.92 26.98
CA ALA A 286 -7.63 2.63 25.60
C ALA A 286 -6.70 3.34 24.58
N TYR A 287 -6.29 4.58 24.86
CA TYR A 287 -5.32 5.29 24.03
C TYR A 287 -3.93 4.63 24.06
N GLU A 288 -3.46 4.15 25.21
CA GLU A 288 -2.20 3.37 25.29
C GLU A 288 -2.27 2.09 24.47
N ASN A 289 -3.43 1.40 24.47
CA ASN A 289 -3.63 0.21 23.66
C ASN A 289 -3.55 0.53 22.16
N ILE A 290 -4.24 1.59 21.71
CA ILE A 290 -4.17 2.08 20.32
C ILE A 290 -2.75 2.52 19.97
N ALA A 291 -2.05 3.20 20.88
CA ALA A 291 -0.67 3.60 20.68
C ALA A 291 0.22 2.38 20.46
N GLY A 292 0.10 1.32 21.28
CA GLY A 292 0.83 0.07 21.11
C GLY A 292 0.50 -0.66 19.80
N ILE A 293 -0.75 -0.61 19.32
CA ILE A 293 -1.13 -1.11 18.00
C ILE A 293 -0.35 -0.36 16.90
N ILE A 294 -0.24 0.96 17.01
CA ILE A 294 0.40 1.81 16.00
C ILE A 294 1.94 1.71 16.05
N THR A 295 2.53 1.74 17.25
CA THR A 295 3.98 1.80 17.45
C THR A 295 4.64 0.43 17.44
N GLU A 296 4.01 -0.56 18.06
CA GLU A 296 4.57 -1.91 18.20
C GLU A 296 3.95 -2.88 17.19
N GLY A 297 2.87 -2.50 16.49
CA GLY A 297 2.12 -3.45 15.66
C GLY A 297 1.40 -4.50 16.51
N LYS A 298 1.16 -4.23 17.80
CA LYS A 298 0.60 -5.19 18.74
C LYS A 298 -0.78 -5.67 18.28
N GLY A 299 -0.93 -6.98 18.08
CA GLY A 299 -2.19 -7.56 17.61
C GLY A 299 -2.48 -7.38 16.10
N VAL A 300 -1.61 -6.71 15.34
CA VAL A 300 -1.74 -6.54 13.89
C VAL A 300 -0.80 -7.51 13.17
N GLY A 301 -1.01 -8.81 13.40
CA GLY A 301 -0.09 -9.87 12.97
C GLY A 301 -0.74 -11.24 12.93
N GLY A 302 -1.79 -11.39 12.11
CA GLY A 302 -2.34 -12.71 11.79
C GLY A 302 -1.57 -13.37 10.65
N MET A 303 -1.63 -14.70 10.56
CA MET A 303 -1.18 -15.43 9.37
C MET A 303 -1.94 -14.92 8.14
N VAL A 304 -1.27 -14.22 7.23
CA VAL A 304 -1.88 -13.79 5.98
C VAL A 304 -1.86 -14.97 5.03
N ASN A 305 -2.99 -15.65 4.90
CA ASN A 305 -3.14 -16.76 3.98
C ASN A 305 -3.41 -16.24 2.56
N TYR A 306 -2.34 -15.97 1.81
CA TYR A 306 -2.46 -15.54 0.42
C TYR A 306 -2.49 -16.78 -0.49
N LYS A 307 -3.68 -17.11 -1.01
CA LYS A 307 -3.90 -18.23 -1.96
C LYS A 307 -3.46 -19.61 -1.44
N GLY A 308 -3.70 -19.91 -0.16
CA GLY A 308 -3.41 -21.22 0.43
C GLY A 308 -1.97 -21.40 0.90
N VAL A 309 -1.14 -20.35 0.78
CA VAL A 309 0.16 -20.27 1.46
C VAL A 309 -0.06 -19.43 2.70
N SER A 310 -0.08 -20.08 3.86
CA SER A 310 0.03 -19.40 5.15
C SER A 310 1.42 -18.80 5.20
N LEU A 311 1.53 -17.53 4.82
CA LEU A 311 2.69 -16.76 5.20
C LEU A 311 2.47 -16.45 6.68
N ASP A 312 3.21 -17.17 7.52
CA ASP A 312 3.53 -16.62 8.82
C ASP A 312 4.14 -15.25 8.49
N ARG A 313 3.41 -14.17 8.78
CA ARG A 313 4.00 -12.84 8.77
C ARG A 313 4.98 -12.90 9.92
N GLY A 314 6.15 -13.47 9.62
CA GLY A 314 7.20 -13.70 10.58
C GLY A 314 7.40 -12.37 11.26
N TYR A 315 7.48 -12.43 12.59
CA TYR A 315 8.18 -11.45 13.41
C TYR A 315 9.06 -10.60 12.50
N VAL A 316 8.56 -9.44 12.09
CA VAL A 316 9.41 -8.50 11.38
C VAL A 316 10.37 -8.12 12.47
N ALA A 317 11.50 -8.81 12.52
CA ALA A 317 12.43 -8.75 13.63
C ALA A 317 12.59 -7.28 13.98
N ASP A 318 12.36 -6.92 15.25
CA ASP A 318 12.32 -5.57 15.81
C ASP A 318 13.56 -4.69 15.48
N GLU A 319 14.50 -5.24 14.70
CA GLU A 319 15.83 -4.76 14.45
C GLU A 319 15.97 -3.84 13.23
N ASP A 320 14.99 -3.79 12.31
CA ASP A 320 14.98 -2.91 11.12
C ASP A 320 13.68 -2.07 10.95
N THR A 321 12.65 -2.26 11.79
CA THR A 321 11.41 -1.45 11.78
C THR A 321 11.49 -0.18 12.63
N SER A 322 12.56 0.03 13.40
CA SER A 322 12.73 1.26 14.21
C SER A 322 12.85 2.55 13.39
N ILE A 323 12.96 2.44 12.06
CA ILE A 323 13.02 3.59 11.14
C ILE A 323 11.62 4.01 10.65
N TYR A 324 10.63 3.11 10.68
CA TYR A 324 9.26 3.38 10.22
C TYR A 324 8.25 2.73 11.16
N ASN A 325 7.33 3.54 11.71
CA ASN A 325 6.25 3.13 12.62
C ASN A 325 5.51 1.89 12.06
N PRO A 326 5.84 0.66 12.49
CA PRO A 326 5.51 -0.54 11.73
C PRO A 326 4.01 -0.81 11.76
N GLY A 327 3.35 -0.57 12.90
CA GLY A 327 1.90 -0.73 13.03
C GLY A 327 1.12 0.15 12.05
N LEU A 328 1.56 1.39 11.82
CA LEU A 328 0.88 2.30 10.89
C LEU A 328 0.92 1.80 9.43
N THR A 329 1.97 1.09 9.04
CA THR A 329 2.08 0.50 7.69
C THR A 329 1.25 -0.78 7.52
N LEU A 330 0.88 -1.40 8.64
CA LEU A 330 0.10 -2.64 8.66
C LEU A 330 -1.41 -2.36 8.67
N LEU A 331 -1.82 -1.19 9.15
CA LEU A 331 -3.21 -0.74 9.12
C LEU A 331 -3.61 -0.28 7.72
N THR A 332 -4.76 -0.75 7.27
CA THR A 332 -5.41 -0.26 6.04
C THR A 332 -5.94 1.17 6.26
N GLU A 333 -6.10 1.95 5.18
CA GLU A 333 -6.57 3.35 5.32
C GLU A 333 -7.93 3.45 6.01
N SER A 334 -8.85 2.51 5.76
CA SER A 334 -10.15 2.48 6.42
C SER A 334 -10.09 2.06 7.90
N GLU A 335 -9.05 1.34 8.33
CA GLU A 335 -8.80 1.08 9.75
C GLU A 335 -8.25 2.32 10.45
N LYS A 336 -7.37 3.06 9.79
CA LYS A 336 -6.87 4.35 10.30
C LYS A 336 -8.02 5.34 10.46
N GLU A 337 -8.87 5.51 9.44
CA GLU A 337 -10.04 6.39 9.50
C GLU A 337 -10.95 6.04 10.69
N ARG A 338 -11.26 4.75 10.89
CA ARG A 338 -12.09 4.30 12.03
C ARG A 338 -11.45 4.60 13.39
N LEU A 339 -10.13 4.43 13.52
CA LEU A 339 -9.42 4.78 14.75
C LEU A 339 -9.43 6.28 14.99
N VAL A 340 -9.20 7.10 13.96
CA VAL A 340 -9.23 8.56 14.07
C VAL A 340 -10.62 9.04 14.48
N GLU A 341 -11.67 8.57 13.82
CA GLU A 341 -13.05 8.90 14.17
C GLU A 341 -13.37 8.53 15.62
N ALA A 342 -13.01 7.31 16.05
CA ALA A 342 -13.24 6.87 17.42
C ALA A 342 -12.47 7.71 18.46
N VAL A 343 -11.23 8.09 18.15
CA VAL A 343 -10.39 8.96 19.00
C VAL A 343 -11.00 10.37 19.14
N ILE A 344 -11.51 10.94 18.05
CA ILE A 344 -12.19 12.24 18.05
C ILE A 344 -13.51 12.17 18.83
N ASP A 345 -14.31 11.11 18.62
CA ASP A 345 -15.59 10.92 19.31
C ASP A 345 -15.40 10.74 20.82
N ALA A 346 -14.37 9.98 21.24
CA ALA A 346 -14.02 9.83 22.64
C ALA A 346 -13.61 11.16 23.29
N ARG A 347 -12.87 12.01 22.57
CA ARG A 347 -12.54 13.38 23.02
C ARG A 347 -13.79 14.23 23.17
N LYS A 348 -14.68 14.24 22.18
CA LYS A 348 -15.95 14.98 22.23
C LYS A 348 -16.80 14.54 23.43
N ALA A 349 -16.89 13.24 23.67
CA ALA A 349 -17.57 12.67 24.84
C ALA A 349 -16.93 13.12 26.16
N GLY A 350 -15.61 12.99 26.30
CA GLY A 350 -14.88 13.38 27.51
C GLY A 350 -14.99 14.87 27.84
N LEU A 351 -14.94 15.74 26.82
CA LEU A 351 -15.15 17.19 26.97
C LEU A 351 -16.60 17.51 27.39
N SER A 352 -17.59 16.85 26.79
CA SER A 352 -19.00 17.07 27.14
C SER A 352 -19.35 16.67 28.57
N GLN A 353 -18.62 15.68 29.12
CA GLN A 353 -18.83 15.16 30.47
C GLN A 353 -17.91 15.82 31.53
N ASN A 354 -17.07 16.79 31.15
CA ASN A 354 -16.04 17.39 32.02
C ASN A 354 -15.09 16.36 32.65
N GLN A 355 -14.79 15.28 31.93
CA GLN A 355 -13.88 14.20 32.36
C GLN A 355 -12.65 14.14 31.45
N TRP A 356 -12.17 15.31 31.02
CA TRP A 356 -10.99 15.43 30.20
C TRP A 356 -9.78 15.79 31.06
N SER A 357 -8.74 14.96 31.02
CA SER A 357 -7.50 15.15 31.79
C SER A 357 -6.34 15.56 30.88
N GLU A 358 -5.30 16.12 31.46
CA GLU A 358 -4.06 16.48 30.75
C GLU A 358 -3.39 15.25 30.10
N ASN A 359 -3.43 14.10 30.77
CA ASN A 359 -2.93 12.84 30.23
C ASN A 359 -3.71 12.39 28.98
N ASN A 360 -5.03 12.59 28.98
CA ASN A 360 -5.87 12.28 27.83
C ASN A 360 -5.61 13.23 26.67
N GLU A 361 -5.37 14.52 26.94
CA GLU A 361 -4.98 15.49 25.89
C GLU A 361 -3.64 15.10 25.26
N PHE A 362 -2.63 14.76 26.07
CA PHE A 362 -1.32 14.33 25.56
C PHE A 362 -1.42 13.06 24.71
N ALA A 363 -2.16 12.05 25.19
CA ALA A 363 -2.38 10.82 24.45
C ALA A 363 -3.18 11.03 23.15
N PHE A 364 -4.20 11.91 23.20
CA PHE A 364 -4.98 12.31 22.03
C PHE A 364 -4.09 13.01 20.98
N GLU A 365 -3.28 13.98 21.38
CA GLU A 365 -2.37 14.68 20.47
C GLU A 365 -1.37 13.74 19.82
N PHE A 366 -0.79 12.82 20.61
CA PHE A 366 0.11 11.80 20.10
C PHE A 366 -0.57 10.92 19.05
N LEU A 367 -1.76 10.38 19.35
CA LEU A 367 -2.51 9.54 18.43
C LEU A 367 -2.94 10.30 17.17
N ARG A 368 -3.36 11.55 17.32
CA ARG A 368 -3.72 12.43 16.20
C ARG A 368 -2.54 12.66 15.27
N GLU A 369 -1.37 13.00 15.81
CA GLU A 369 -0.15 13.22 15.01
C GLU A 369 0.25 11.96 14.22
N LYS A 370 0.05 10.77 14.80
CA LYS A 370 0.42 9.50 14.14
C LYS A 370 -0.61 9.00 13.16
N LEU A 371 -1.90 9.15 13.44
CA LEU A 371 -2.97 8.61 12.61
C LEU A 371 -3.39 9.57 11.49
N ASP A 372 -3.42 10.88 11.75
CA ASP A 372 -3.87 11.91 10.80
C ASP A 372 -2.97 13.16 10.85
N PRO A 373 -1.74 13.09 10.30
CA PRO A 373 -0.79 14.19 10.34
C PRO A 373 -1.25 15.43 9.56
N PHE A 374 -2.28 15.30 8.71
CA PHE A 374 -2.79 16.38 7.86
C PHE A 374 -4.18 16.87 8.30
N HIS A 375 -4.70 16.41 9.44
CA HIS A 375 -6.02 16.79 9.94
C HIS A 375 -7.15 16.59 8.92
N LEU A 376 -7.06 15.55 8.08
CA LEU A 376 -8.04 15.26 7.03
C LEU A 376 -9.43 14.99 7.60
N VAL A 377 -9.52 14.38 8.79
CA VAL A 377 -10.82 14.07 9.40
C VAL A 377 -11.50 15.33 9.92
N GLU A 378 -10.77 16.23 10.58
CA GLU A 378 -11.26 17.56 11.00
C GLU A 378 -11.66 18.41 9.78
N LEU A 379 -10.89 18.30 8.69
CA LEU A 379 -11.15 19.02 7.44
C LEU A 379 -12.23 18.38 6.57
N SER A 380 -12.67 17.14 6.85
CA SER A 380 -13.59 16.39 5.98
C SER A 380 -14.89 17.14 5.70
N GLY A 381 -15.47 17.78 6.73
CA GLY A 381 -16.67 18.60 6.61
C GLY A 381 -16.45 19.81 5.70
N PHE A 382 -15.30 20.47 5.80
CA PHE A 382 -14.95 21.60 4.94
C PHE A 382 -14.65 21.13 3.52
N LEU A 383 -13.84 20.08 3.34
CA LEU A 383 -13.47 19.49 2.05
C LEU A 383 -14.68 19.11 1.20
N ASN A 384 -15.77 18.65 1.82
CA ASN A 384 -17.03 18.39 1.12
C ASN A 384 -17.70 19.66 0.53
N ILE A 385 -17.48 20.82 1.15
CA ILE A 385 -18.07 22.10 0.74
C ILE A 385 -17.07 22.91 -0.13
N VAL A 386 -15.77 22.62 -0.05
CA VAL A 386 -14.69 23.34 -0.74
C VAL A 386 -14.97 23.61 -2.21
N PRO A 387 -15.43 22.65 -3.04
CA PRO A 387 -15.66 22.92 -4.46
C PRO A 387 -16.70 24.03 -4.70
N PHE A 388 -17.78 24.04 -3.90
CA PHE A 388 -18.84 25.03 -4.00
C PHE A 388 -18.37 26.38 -3.43
N TYR A 389 -17.73 26.35 -2.27
CA TYR A 389 -17.21 27.56 -1.62
C TYR A 389 -16.13 28.26 -2.46
N ALA A 390 -15.16 27.50 -2.97
CA ALA A 390 -14.13 27.97 -3.88
C ALA A 390 -14.74 28.52 -5.18
N GLY A 391 -15.76 27.85 -5.73
CA GLY A 391 -16.48 28.33 -6.91
C GLY A 391 -17.13 29.69 -6.69
N ILE A 392 -17.82 29.88 -5.57
CA ILE A 392 -18.46 31.17 -5.22
C ILE A 392 -17.41 32.27 -5.04
N LEU A 393 -16.34 31.99 -4.27
CA LEU A 393 -15.24 32.95 -4.06
C LEU A 393 -14.57 33.32 -5.39
N TYR A 394 -14.29 32.32 -6.24
CA TYR A 394 -13.67 32.53 -7.54
C TYR A 394 -14.53 33.39 -8.46
N LEU A 395 -15.85 33.12 -8.55
CA LEU A 395 -16.78 33.94 -9.32
C LEU A 395 -16.87 35.36 -8.77
N GLY A 396 -16.86 35.54 -7.45
CA GLY A 396 -16.82 36.86 -6.81
C GLY A 396 -15.56 37.65 -7.19
N VAL A 397 -14.39 37.03 -7.14
CA VAL A 397 -13.12 37.65 -7.55
C VAL A 397 -13.12 37.98 -9.05
N LEU A 398 -13.65 37.10 -9.90
CA LEU A 398 -13.82 37.37 -11.34
C LEU A 398 -14.78 38.54 -11.62
N ALA A 399 -15.87 38.66 -10.87
CA ALA A 399 -16.80 39.78 -11.01
C ALA A 399 -16.09 41.11 -10.70
N VAL A 400 -15.27 41.16 -9.64
CA VAL A 400 -14.45 42.34 -9.34
C VAL A 400 -13.44 42.62 -10.46
N GLN A 401 -12.84 41.58 -11.05
CA GLN A 401 -11.93 41.74 -12.19
C GLN A 401 -12.60 42.43 -13.39
N GLN A 402 -13.87 42.12 -13.65
CA GLN A 402 -14.63 42.70 -14.77
C GLN A 402 -15.13 44.13 -14.47
N MET A 403 -15.58 44.40 -13.24
CA MET A 403 -16.17 45.69 -12.87
C MET A 403 -15.16 46.73 -12.39
N ALA A 404 -14.11 46.30 -11.68
CA ALA A 404 -13.15 47.17 -11.02
C ALA A 404 -11.73 46.59 -11.16
N ARG A 405 -11.19 46.66 -12.37
CA ARG A 405 -9.91 46.04 -12.74
C ARG A 405 -8.73 46.48 -11.87
N GLU A 406 -8.73 47.72 -11.39
CA GLU A 406 -7.70 48.27 -10.50
C GLU A 406 -7.74 47.63 -9.10
N SER A 407 -8.92 47.24 -8.64
CA SER A 407 -9.13 46.61 -7.32
C SER A 407 -8.91 45.10 -7.32
N PHE A 408 -8.61 44.48 -8.47
CA PHE A 408 -8.49 43.03 -8.62
C PHE A 408 -7.44 42.42 -7.68
N GLN A 409 -6.27 43.07 -7.54
CA GLN A 409 -5.20 42.56 -6.67
C GLN A 409 -5.66 42.46 -5.21
N VAL A 410 -6.38 43.48 -4.72
CA VAL A 410 -6.92 43.50 -3.36
C VAL A 410 -8.00 42.42 -3.22
N ALA A 411 -8.93 42.34 -4.16
CA ALA A 411 -9.99 41.33 -4.14
C ALA A 411 -9.45 39.89 -4.19
N TYR A 412 -8.37 39.65 -4.93
CA TYR A 412 -7.70 38.35 -4.96
C TYR A 412 -7.12 38.00 -3.59
N LEU A 413 -6.40 38.90 -2.93
CA LEU A 413 -5.86 38.67 -1.59
C LEU A 413 -6.96 38.44 -0.55
N VAL A 414 -8.06 39.20 -0.63
CA VAL A 414 -9.24 38.98 0.22
C VAL A 414 -9.86 37.63 -0.07
N GLY A 415 -9.99 37.21 -1.33
CA GLY A 415 -10.51 35.89 -1.70
C GLY A 415 -9.66 34.74 -1.18
N VAL A 416 -8.33 34.87 -1.27
CA VAL A 416 -7.37 33.92 -0.69
C VAL A 416 -7.52 33.88 0.85
N ALA A 417 -7.56 35.04 1.50
CA ALA A 417 -7.74 35.11 2.95
C ALA A 417 -9.06 34.45 3.38
N LEU A 418 -10.17 34.74 2.70
CA LEU A 418 -11.48 34.12 2.95
C LEU A 418 -11.47 32.61 2.72
N PHE A 419 -10.68 32.12 1.76
CA PHE A 419 -10.55 30.68 1.54
C PHE A 419 -9.80 29.97 2.68
N PHE A 420 -8.70 30.55 3.16
CA PHE A 420 -7.83 29.93 4.18
C PHE A 420 -8.28 30.19 5.62
N LEU A 421 -8.98 31.29 5.92
CA LEU A 421 -9.43 31.62 7.29
C LEU A 421 -10.26 30.50 7.93
N PRO A 422 -11.26 29.92 7.24
CA PRO A 422 -12.04 28.81 7.79
C PRO A 422 -11.19 27.56 8.07
N ILE A 423 -10.19 27.27 7.23
CA ILE A 423 -9.27 26.14 7.41
C ILE A 423 -8.46 26.34 8.70
N VAL A 424 -7.85 27.52 8.86
CA VAL A 424 -7.07 27.85 10.06
C VAL A 424 -7.95 27.85 11.29
N ALA A 425 -9.17 28.37 11.21
CA ALA A 425 -10.12 28.37 12.31
C ALA A 425 -10.56 26.96 12.73
N LEU A 426 -10.80 26.06 11.77
CA LEU A 426 -11.15 24.65 12.05
C LEU A 426 -9.99 23.91 12.71
N VAL A 427 -8.78 24.03 12.18
CA VAL A 427 -7.57 23.40 12.75
C VAL A 427 -7.26 23.97 14.14
N ALA A 428 -7.41 25.29 14.34
CA ALA A 428 -7.20 25.91 15.65
C ALA A 428 -8.28 25.54 16.68
N ALA A 429 -9.51 25.29 16.24
CA ALA A 429 -10.60 24.85 17.10
C ALA A 429 -10.51 23.35 17.43
N GLY A 430 -9.78 22.54 16.63
CA GLY A 430 -9.66 21.10 16.80
C GLY A 430 -11.01 20.40 16.80
N VAL A 431 -11.88 20.77 15.85
CA VAL A 431 -13.30 20.33 15.72
C VAL A 431 -13.46 19.17 14.76
#